data_AF-A0A378RLP7-F1
#
_entry.id   AF-A0A378RLP7-F1
#
_cell.length_a   1.000
_cell.length_b   1.000
_cell.length_c   1.000
_cell.angle_alpha   90.00
_cell.angle_beta   90.00
_cell.angle_gamma   90.00
#
_symmetry.space_group_name_H-M   'P 1'
#
loop_
_entity.id
_entity.type
_entity.pdbx_description
1 polymer ?
#
loop_
_entity_poly.entity_id
_entity_poly.type
_entity_poly.pdbx_seq_one_letter_code
_entity_poly.pdbx_strand_id
1 'polypeptide(L)'
;MDYFAVTQEAGRGKGIGSLFIQKLISLLSAKVIILECEIPEEATDSEEKEIRQKRIAFYERNGAILTTEKIQVFGVNFQLLYLPIQPSFTTFNLATESIAIYQHTIPEREVQLL
;
A
#
# COMPACT_ATOMS: atom_id res chain seq x y z
N MET A 1 -3.69 -3.83 -3.15
CA MET A 1 -3.51 -5.13 -2.44
C MET A 1 -3.89 -4.86 -1.00
N ASP A 2 -4.86 -5.60 -0.47
CA ASP A 2 -5.42 -5.37 0.86
C ASP A 2 -5.09 -6.56 1.78
N TYR A 3 -4.68 -6.28 3.03
CA TYR A 3 -4.28 -7.27 4.06
C TYR A 3 -3.12 -8.24 3.76
N PHE A 4 -2.04 -7.81 3.10
CA PHE A 4 -0.84 -8.65 2.94
C PHE A 4 0.03 -8.70 4.21
N ALA A 5 0.34 -9.91 4.68
CA ALA A 5 1.24 -10.13 5.83
C ALA A 5 2.08 -11.40 5.67
N VAL A 6 3.27 -11.39 6.28
CA VAL A 6 4.09 -12.58 6.53
C VAL A 6 4.21 -12.72 8.05
N THR A 7 3.77 -13.86 8.60
CA THR A 7 3.82 -14.09 10.05
C THR A 7 5.25 -14.36 10.53
N GLN A 8 5.47 -14.28 11.84
CA GLN A 8 6.78 -14.58 12.42
C GLN A 8 7.17 -16.04 12.17
N GLU A 9 6.23 -16.96 12.34
CA GLU A 9 6.39 -18.40 12.13
C GLU A 9 6.70 -18.71 10.67
N ALA A 10 6.03 -18.00 9.74
CA ALA A 10 6.29 -18.10 8.31
C ALA A 10 7.64 -17.47 7.91
N GLY A 11 8.33 -16.76 8.80
CA GLY A 11 9.67 -16.20 8.54
C GLY A 11 9.67 -14.72 8.16
N ARG A 12 8.85 -13.89 8.82
CA ARG A 12 8.93 -12.42 8.71
C ARG A 12 10.38 -11.95 8.87
N GLY A 13 10.79 -11.02 8.01
CA GLY A 13 12.17 -10.49 8.00
C GLY A 13 13.19 -11.36 7.25
N LYS A 14 12.81 -12.53 6.72
CA LYS A 14 13.71 -13.41 5.96
C LYS A 14 13.62 -13.25 4.43
N GLY A 15 13.07 -12.13 3.94
CA GLY A 15 12.94 -11.84 2.51
C GLY A 15 11.74 -12.50 1.80
N ILE A 16 10.95 -13.32 2.50
CA ILE A 16 9.79 -14.03 1.92
C ILE A 16 8.76 -13.06 1.31
N GLY A 17 8.47 -11.96 2.00
CA GLY A 17 7.54 -10.96 1.48
C GLY A 17 8.03 -10.31 0.19
N SER A 18 9.33 -10.04 0.08
CA SER A 18 9.92 -9.51 -1.15
C SER A 18 9.87 -10.50 -2.29
N LEU A 19 10.18 -11.78 -2.02
CA LEU A 19 10.06 -12.84 -3.02
C LEU A 19 8.61 -13.01 -3.50
N PHE A 20 7.64 -12.91 -2.58
CA PHE A 20 6.21 -12.93 -2.93
C PHE A 20 5.86 -11.78 -3.86
N ILE A 21 6.23 -10.54 -3.54
CA ILE A 21 5.93 -9.37 -4.37
C ILE A 21 6.54 -9.52 -5.77
N GLN A 22 7.80 -9.95 -5.87
CA GLN A 22 8.46 -10.16 -7.18
C GLN A 22 7.74 -11.22 -8.02
N LYS A 23 7.34 -12.34 -7.41
CA LYS A 23 6.57 -13.37 -8.11
C LYS A 23 5.19 -12.88 -8.50
N LEU A 24 4.51 -12.14 -7.62
CA LEU A 24 3.19 -11.59 -7.88
C LEU A 24 3.22 -10.66 -9.10
N ILE A 25 4.19 -9.74 -9.17
CA ILE A 25 4.39 -8.86 -10.33
C ILE A 25 4.54 -9.67 -11.63
N SER A 26 5.30 -10.77 -11.62
CA SER A 26 5.48 -11.60 -12.83
C SER A 26 4.22 -12.34 -13.30
N LEU A 27 3.21 -12.48 -12.43
CA LEU A 27 1.99 -13.24 -12.70
C LEU A 27 0.79 -12.35 -13.02
N LEU A 28 0.83 -11.08 -12.64
CA LEU A 28 -0.30 -10.17 -12.81
C LEU A 28 -0.31 -9.54 -14.20
N SER A 29 -1.46 -9.59 -14.87
CA SER A 29 -1.75 -8.77 -16.05
C SER A 29 -2.39 -7.45 -15.62
N ALA A 30 -1.67 -6.65 -14.84
CA ALA A 30 -2.11 -5.34 -14.35
C ALA A 30 -1.06 -4.26 -14.68
N LYS A 31 -1.45 -2.99 -14.59
CA LYS A 31 -0.55 -1.86 -14.83
C LYS A 31 0.25 -1.50 -13.57
N VAL A 32 -0.43 -1.46 -12.43
CA VAL A 32 0.11 -1.11 -11.11
C VAL A 32 -0.58 -1.94 -10.02
N ILE A 33 0.05 -2.03 -8.85
CA ILE A 33 -0.60 -2.38 -7.60
C ILE A 33 -0.73 -1.10 -6.76
N ILE A 34 -1.94 -0.77 -6.34
CA ILE A 34 -2.21 0.31 -5.38
C ILE A 34 -2.04 -0.24 -3.95
N LEU A 35 -1.38 0.55 -3.11
CA LEU A 35 -1.01 0.22 -1.74
C LEU A 35 -1.31 1.41 -0.84
N GLU A 36 -1.68 1.10 0.40
CA GLU A 36 -2.00 2.08 1.43
C GLU A 36 -1.20 1.76 2.69
N CYS A 37 -0.53 2.76 3.26
CA CYS A 37 0.19 2.63 4.53
C CYS A 37 -0.20 3.76 5.47
N GLU A 38 -0.45 3.43 6.73
CA GLU A 38 -0.77 4.42 7.76
C GLU A 38 0.37 5.46 7.86
N ILE A 39 -0.01 6.72 8.05
CA ILE A 39 0.94 7.84 8.09
C ILE A 39 1.79 7.76 9.38
N PRO A 40 3.13 7.65 9.30
CA PRO A 40 3.97 7.56 10.49
C PRO A 40 3.85 8.73 11.46
N GLU A 41 3.57 9.93 10.95
CA GLU A 41 3.42 11.16 11.74
C GLU A 41 2.13 11.17 12.58
N GLU A 42 1.17 10.30 12.28
CA GLU A 42 -0.09 10.15 13.02
C GLU A 42 -0.04 8.99 14.03
N ALA A 43 1.13 8.40 14.27
CA ALA A 43 1.30 7.37 15.28
C ALA A 43 1.12 7.93 16.70
N THR A 44 0.56 7.11 17.58
CA THR A 44 0.31 7.43 18.99
C THR A 44 1.58 7.37 19.83
N ASP A 45 2.55 6.54 19.44
CA ASP A 45 3.85 6.39 20.09
C ASP A 45 4.99 6.07 19.11
N SER A 46 6.22 5.98 19.64
CA SER A 46 7.41 5.72 18.85
C SER A 46 7.48 4.32 18.24
N GLU A 47 6.90 3.32 18.91
CA GLU A 47 6.90 1.93 18.43
C GLU A 47 5.95 1.79 17.23
N GLU A 48 4.75 2.34 17.34
CA GLU A 48 3.79 2.42 16.25
C GLU A 48 4.37 3.19 15.05
N LYS A 49 5.03 4.33 15.31
CA LYS A 49 5.72 5.10 14.26
C LYS A 49 6.75 4.26 13.53
N GLU A 50 7.58 3.51 14.26
CA GLU A 50 8.58 2.63 13.69
C GLU A 50 7.94 1.51 12.84
N ILE A 51 6.82 0.94 13.28
CA ILE A 51 6.06 -0.06 12.52
C ILE A 51 5.54 0.53 11.21
N ARG A 52 4.92 1.72 11.24
CA ARG A 52 4.41 2.40 10.04
C ARG A 52 5.53 2.72 9.05
N GLN A 53 6.67 3.21 9.53
CA GLN A 53 7.88 3.43 8.70
C GLN A 53 8.41 2.14 8.07
N LYS A 54 8.47 1.04 8.84
CA LYS A 54 8.91 -0.27 8.33
C LYS A 54 7.99 -0.80 7.22
N ARG A 55 6.69 -0.52 7.27
CA ARG A 55 5.73 -0.90 6.21
C ARG A 55 6.01 -0.15 4.91
N ILE A 56 6.16 1.18 4.98
CA ILE A 56 6.52 2.00 3.81
C ILE A 56 7.85 1.54 3.22
N ALA A 57 8.89 1.44 4.05
CA ALA A 57 10.22 1.03 3.61
C ALA A 57 10.26 -0.39 3.03
N PHE A 58 9.36 -1.29 3.47
CA PHE A 58 9.22 -2.60 2.85
C PHE A 58 8.75 -2.49 1.40
N TYR A 59 7.72 -1.68 1.11
CA TYR A 59 7.21 -1.53 -0.24
C TYR A 59 8.18 -0.76 -1.14
N GLU A 60 8.83 0.30 -0.65
CA GLU A 60 9.83 1.05 -1.41
C GLU A 60 11.02 0.18 -1.84
N ARG A 61 11.54 -0.67 -0.93
CA ARG A 61 12.60 -1.63 -1.27
C ARG A 61 12.18 -2.66 -2.33
N ASN A 62 10.87 -2.87 -2.50
CA ASN A 62 10.33 -3.72 -3.56
C ASN A 62 9.90 -2.93 -4.81
N GLY A 63 10.26 -1.65 -4.91
CA GLY A 63 10.04 -0.81 -6.10
C GLY A 63 8.76 0.02 -6.06
N ALA A 64 8.04 0.07 -4.93
CA ALA A 64 6.90 0.95 -4.81
C ALA A 64 7.34 2.42 -4.68
N ILE A 65 6.50 3.32 -5.16
CA ILE A 65 6.71 4.75 -5.13
C ILE A 65 5.74 5.35 -4.12
N LEU A 66 6.28 5.99 -3.08
CA LEU A 66 5.50 6.78 -2.13
C LEU A 66 5.06 8.09 -2.76
N THR A 67 3.78 8.44 -2.61
CA THR A 67 3.22 9.68 -3.16
C THR A 67 2.89 10.68 -2.06
N THR A 68 2.60 11.93 -2.43
CA THR A 68 2.05 12.92 -1.50
C THR A 68 0.55 12.77 -1.28
N GLU A 69 -0.12 11.89 -2.05
CA GLU A 69 -1.56 11.68 -1.98
C GLU A 69 -1.93 10.88 -0.73
N LYS A 70 -3.05 11.27 -0.12
CA LYS A 70 -3.57 10.69 1.10
C LYS A 70 -5.07 10.47 0.98
N ILE A 71 -5.55 9.42 1.64
CA ILE A 71 -6.97 9.12 1.76
C ILE A 71 -7.29 8.79 3.21
N GLN A 72 -8.55 8.96 3.58
CA GLN A 72 -9.09 8.44 4.82
C GLN A 72 -10.02 7.28 4.48
N VAL A 73 -9.81 6.13 5.13
CA VAL A 73 -10.64 4.93 4.99
C VAL A 73 -11.03 4.50 6.40
N PHE A 74 -12.33 4.40 6.70
CA PHE A 74 -12.84 4.02 8.03
C PHE A 74 -12.25 4.89 9.18
N GLY A 75 -12.05 6.18 8.93
CA GLY A 75 -11.48 7.12 9.91
C GLY A 75 -9.96 7.01 10.11
N VAL A 76 -9.27 6.15 9.36
CA VAL A 76 -7.79 6.03 9.39
C VAL A 76 -7.20 6.69 8.14
N ASN A 77 -6.20 7.55 8.34
CA ASN A 77 -5.52 8.21 7.22
C ASN A 77 -4.37 7.34 6.70
N PHE A 78 -4.37 7.12 5.40
CA PHE A 78 -3.35 6.37 4.69
C PHE A 78 -2.63 7.27 3.69
N GLN A 79 -1.33 7.09 3.58
CA GLN A 79 -0.54 7.61 2.47
C GLN A 79 -0.53 6.59 1.34
N LEU A 80 -0.76 7.06 0.11
CA LEU A 80 -0.84 6.20 -1.05
C LEU A 80 0.55 5.90 -1.62
N LEU A 81 0.75 4.63 -1.95
CA LEU A 81 1.89 4.15 -2.73
C LEU A 81 1.36 3.39 -3.95
N TYR A 82 2.17 3.31 -4.98
CA TYR A 82 1.91 2.39 -6.09
C TYR A 82 3.17 1.63 -6.48
N LEU A 83 2.99 0.38 -6.89
CA LEU A 83 4.04 -0.48 -7.41
C LEU A 83 3.81 -0.71 -8.91
N PRO A 84 4.66 -0.16 -9.79
CA PRO A 84 4.51 -0.35 -11.22
C PRO A 84 4.77 -1.81 -11.61
N ILE A 85 3.85 -2.40 -12.36
CA ILE A 85 4.03 -3.70 -13.03
C ILE A 85 4.43 -3.47 -14.48
N GLN A 86 3.81 -2.47 -15.13
CA GLN A 86 4.20 -1.98 -16.45
C GLN A 86 5.00 -0.69 -16.30
N PRO A 87 6.33 -0.70 -16.52
CA PRO A 87 7.20 0.46 -16.27
C PRO A 87 6.82 1.71 -17.08
N SER A 88 6.15 1.53 -18.22
CA SER A 88 5.69 2.62 -19.09
C SER A 88 4.39 3.27 -18.64
N PHE A 89 3.76 2.79 -17.57
CA PHE A 89 2.53 3.39 -17.07
C PHE A 89 2.84 4.55 -16.13
N THR A 90 2.73 5.77 -16.66
CA THR A 90 3.17 6.99 -15.99
C THR A 90 2.04 7.94 -15.61
N THR A 91 0.78 7.63 -15.94
CA THR A 91 -0.32 8.59 -15.80
C THR A 91 -1.60 7.90 -15.33
N PHE A 92 -1.96 8.16 -14.08
CA PHE A 92 -3.26 7.87 -13.48
C PHE A 92 -3.43 8.72 -12.22
N ASN A 93 -4.66 8.95 -11.79
CA ASN A 93 -4.95 9.64 -10.54
C ASN A 93 -5.10 8.58 -9.44
N LEU A 94 -4.03 8.37 -8.66
CA LEU A 94 -3.93 7.28 -7.68
C LEU A 94 -5.03 7.34 -6.63
N ALA A 95 -5.31 8.53 -6.10
CA ALA A 95 -6.42 8.85 -5.22
C ALA A 95 -7.78 8.42 -5.79
N THR A 96 -8.10 8.82 -7.01
CA THR A 96 -9.39 8.53 -7.64
C THR A 96 -9.57 7.04 -7.86
N GLU A 97 -8.52 6.36 -8.35
CA GLU A 97 -8.55 4.91 -8.56
C GLU A 97 -8.67 4.14 -7.23
N SER A 98 -7.99 4.58 -6.16
CA SER A 98 -8.14 3.98 -4.84
C SER A 98 -9.57 4.12 -4.32
N ILE A 99 -10.17 5.32 -4.40
CA ILE A 99 -11.56 5.53 -3.98
C ILE A 99 -12.53 4.66 -4.79
N ALA A 100 -12.31 4.53 -6.09
CA ALA A 100 -13.15 3.71 -6.95
C ALA A 100 -13.15 2.23 -6.52
N ILE A 101 -12.00 1.69 -6.08
CA ILE A 101 -11.91 0.33 -5.53
C ILE A 101 -12.87 0.19 -4.35
N TYR A 102 -12.80 1.08 -3.36
CA TYR A 102 -13.64 1.03 -2.17
C TYR A 102 -15.13 1.17 -2.48
N GLN A 103 -15.50 2.05 -3.41
CA GLN A 103 -16.91 2.21 -3.85
C GLN A 103 -17.49 0.96 -4.51
N HIS A 104 -16.64 0.08 -5.05
CA HIS A 104 -17.06 -1.19 -5.66
C HIS A 104 -17.03 -2.37 -4.69
N THR A 105 -16.25 -2.29 -3.61
CA THR A 105 -16.08 -3.39 -2.65
C THR A 105 -16.89 -3.20 -1.37
N ILE A 106 -17.33 -1.97 -1.06
CA ILE A 106 -17.99 -1.63 0.20
C ILE A 106 -19.26 -0.80 -0.07
N PRO A 107 -20.42 -1.14 0.53
CA PRO A 107 -21.68 -0.40 0.31
C PRO A 107 -21.70 1.00 0.94
N GLU A 108 -20.97 1.22 2.04
CA GLU A 108 -20.93 2.50 2.75
C GLU A 108 -19.89 3.49 2.18
N ARG A 109 -20.22 4.78 2.22
CA ARG A 109 -19.29 5.87 1.83
C ARG A 109 -18.39 6.25 3.01
N GLU A 110 -17.43 5.39 3.34
CA GLU A 110 -16.47 5.64 4.42
C GLU A 110 -15.04 5.93 3.91
N VAL A 111 -14.95 6.44 2.67
CA VAL A 111 -13.67 6.80 2.03
C VAL A 111 -13.72 8.21 1.46
N GLN A 112 -12.71 9.02 1.76
CA GLN A 112 -12.58 10.40 1.27
C GLN A 112 -11.11 10.83 1.08
N LEU A 113 -10.90 11.86 0.26
CA LEU A 113 -9.59 12.50 0.09
C LEU A 113 -9.25 13.43 1.25
N LEU A 114 -7.96 13.57 1.54
CA LEU A 114 -7.42 14.45 2.58
C LEU A 114 -6.65 15.64 1.99
#